data_AF-A0A819F136-F1
#
_entry.id   AF-A0A819F136-F1
#
_cell.length_a   1.000
_cell.length_b   1.000
_cell.length_c   1.000
_cell.angle_alpha   90.00
_cell.angle_beta   90.00
_cell.angle_gamma   90.00
#
_symmetry.space_group_name_H-M   'P 1'
#
loop_
_entity.id
_entity.type
_entity.pdbx_description
1 polymer ?
#
loop_
_entity_poly.entity_id
_entity_poly.type
_entity_poly.pdbx_seq_one_letter_code
_entity_poly.pdbx_strand_id
1 'polypeptide(L)'
;MTSLTPKLSQVESWDRLPSDWHNDERMDALFAFFKDRDLNPVHYDAKMKFWSETIITYCEDHGLLQIDIPTIVSRFRRKGKSPKCLDKIFEELIKQNRLIPTNDYTSSQQSSWLSWTFNKLASPLTGWMSTKTPIEQEVFVIKELVDKKAQQVIETLQSNVYVPTFDCVVSFNSFIDACRRCALFDENSINLIISGLIRDKKILIDYVGDTKNVKVVKFVAPGTSNVQPITEIENSVLLLRHSKERLEEQLKKSDQQIEGLLTDIRRHLKNSNRTAAMKLLRKKKILERESVKKEGTVEHLNTVLTQIEQTDCSSLVINAYSSGVQAHKELLRKNGLTPDAVEDMIDEVHDVRRFIFS
;
A
#
# COMPACT_ATOMS: atom_id res chain seq x y z
N MET A 1 21.61 7.11 10.51
CA MET A 1 22.57 6.82 9.41
C MET A 1 22.63 5.30 9.23
N THR A 2 21.64 4.74 8.58
CA THR A 2 21.58 3.31 8.26
C THR A 2 21.89 3.23 6.78
N SER A 3 23.02 2.61 6.41
CA SER A 3 23.46 2.58 5.02
C SER A 3 22.41 1.88 4.16
N LEU A 4 21.92 2.56 3.13
CA LEU A 4 21.04 2.01 2.08
C LEU A 4 21.86 1.10 1.15
N THR A 5 22.45 0.04 1.69
CA THR A 5 23.08 -0.98 0.85
C THR A 5 22.35 -2.30 1.03
N PRO A 6 21.48 -2.68 0.07
CA PRO A 6 21.28 -4.09 -0.19
C PRO A 6 22.66 -4.66 -0.55
N LYS A 7 23.03 -5.81 0.00
CA LYS A 7 24.20 -6.58 -0.45
C LYS A 7 23.95 -7.01 -1.90
N LEU A 8 24.24 -6.13 -2.85
CA LEU A 8 24.20 -6.40 -4.28
C LEU A 8 25.49 -7.12 -4.64
N SER A 9 25.35 -8.34 -5.14
CA SER A 9 26.43 -9.23 -5.55
C SER A 9 27.38 -8.55 -6.53
N GLN A 10 28.70 -8.69 -6.30
CA GLN A 10 29.82 -8.08 -7.04
C GLN A 10 29.99 -8.53 -8.51
N VAL A 11 28.92 -8.95 -9.18
CA VAL A 11 28.96 -9.31 -10.60
C VAL A 11 27.91 -8.49 -11.33
N GLU A 12 28.13 -7.17 -11.38
CA GLU A 12 27.36 -6.28 -12.24
C GLU A 12 27.99 -6.32 -13.64
N SER A 13 27.21 -6.81 -14.60
CA SER A 13 27.53 -6.73 -16.02
C SER A 13 27.54 -5.25 -16.42
N TRP A 14 28.74 -4.73 -16.67
CA TRP A 14 28.96 -3.39 -17.23
C TRP A 14 28.48 -3.26 -18.69
N ASP A 15 27.92 -4.34 -19.25
CA ASP A 15 27.45 -4.43 -20.65
C ASP A 15 26.19 -3.59 -20.91
N ARG A 16 25.54 -3.08 -19.85
CA ARG A 16 24.37 -2.20 -19.95
C ARG A 16 24.68 -0.71 -19.95
N LEU A 17 25.96 -0.33 -19.77
CA LEU A 17 26.33 1.08 -19.86
C LEU A 17 26.38 1.54 -21.33
N PRO A 18 26.15 2.83 -21.61
CA PRO A 18 26.25 3.35 -22.98
C PRO A 18 27.60 3.03 -23.61
N SER A 19 27.65 2.84 -24.93
CA SER A 19 28.89 2.50 -25.68
C SER A 19 30.04 3.48 -25.42
N ASP A 20 29.70 4.74 -25.16
CA ASP A 20 30.62 5.81 -24.77
C ASP A 20 31.44 5.48 -23.52
N TRP A 21 30.90 4.63 -22.64
CA TRP A 21 31.61 4.16 -21.46
C TRP A 21 32.93 3.49 -21.84
N HIS A 22 33.04 2.83 -22.99
CA HIS A 22 34.29 2.15 -23.35
C HIS A 22 35.37 3.09 -23.95
N ASN A 23 35.05 4.36 -24.23
CA ASN A 23 35.98 5.32 -24.80
C ASN A 23 36.61 6.22 -23.71
N ASP A 24 37.92 6.07 -23.47
CA ASP A 24 38.62 6.81 -22.41
C ASP A 24 38.63 8.32 -22.60
N GLU A 25 38.89 8.82 -23.81
CA GLU A 25 38.92 10.25 -24.11
C GLU A 25 37.54 10.88 -23.91
N ARG A 26 36.50 10.19 -24.37
CA ARG A 26 35.12 10.62 -24.20
C ARG A 26 34.72 10.62 -22.72
N MET A 27 35.08 9.59 -21.97
CA MET A 27 34.76 9.51 -20.54
C MET A 27 35.51 10.57 -19.71
N ASP A 28 36.75 10.92 -20.08
CA ASP A 28 37.47 12.02 -19.44
C ASP A 28 36.75 13.36 -19.66
N ALA A 29 36.25 13.61 -20.87
CA ALA A 29 35.44 14.79 -21.15
C ALA A 29 34.11 14.78 -20.39
N LEU A 30 33.44 13.62 -20.29
CA LEU A 30 32.18 13.45 -19.55
C LEU A 30 32.34 13.59 -18.04
N PHE A 31 33.50 13.22 -17.48
CA PHE A 31 33.78 13.32 -16.04
C PHE A 31 34.17 14.74 -15.60
N ALA A 32 34.64 15.58 -16.52
CA ALA A 32 35.04 16.95 -16.22
C ALA A 32 33.84 17.83 -15.85
N PHE A 33 34.10 18.94 -15.14
CA PHE A 33 33.11 19.97 -14.85
C PHE A 33 32.41 20.49 -16.12
N PHE A 34 31.22 21.08 -15.95
CA PHE A 34 30.61 21.84 -17.03
C PHE A 34 31.42 23.10 -17.32
N LYS A 35 31.60 23.38 -18.61
CA LYS A 35 32.06 24.68 -19.09
C LYS A 35 30.84 25.57 -19.32
N ASP A 36 31.07 26.86 -19.54
CA ASP A 36 30.01 27.78 -19.93
C ASP A 36 29.25 27.24 -21.14
N ARG A 37 27.92 27.21 -21.04
CA ARG A 37 27.03 26.69 -22.08
C ARG A 37 27.12 27.55 -23.33
N ASP A 38 27.30 28.87 -23.19
CA ASP A 38 27.34 29.79 -24.32
C ASP A 38 28.58 29.57 -25.21
N LEU A 39 29.67 29.06 -24.62
CA LEU A 39 30.89 28.74 -25.35
C LEU A 39 30.76 27.44 -26.15
N ASN A 40 29.94 26.49 -25.69
CA ASN A 40 29.74 25.22 -26.38
C ASN A 40 28.43 24.52 -25.97
N PRO A 41 27.29 24.95 -26.55
CA PRO A 41 25.98 24.45 -26.14
C PRO A 41 25.78 22.97 -26.52
N VAL A 42 26.32 22.54 -27.66
CA VAL A 42 26.17 21.17 -28.15
C VAL A 42 26.84 20.15 -27.21
N HIS A 43 28.08 20.41 -26.81
CA HIS A 43 28.79 19.51 -25.90
C HIS A 43 28.24 19.58 -24.47
N TYR A 44 27.79 20.75 -24.03
CA TYR A 44 27.11 20.92 -22.76
C TYR A 44 25.84 20.05 -22.70
N ASP A 45 24.95 20.22 -23.69
CA ASP A 45 23.66 19.54 -23.73
C ASP A 45 23.83 18.03 -23.92
N ALA A 46 24.81 17.59 -24.72
CA ALA A 46 25.14 16.17 -24.87
C ALA A 46 25.64 15.54 -23.56
N LYS A 47 26.52 16.23 -22.81
CA LYS A 47 26.99 15.78 -21.49
C LYS A 47 25.84 15.70 -20.48
N MET A 48 24.99 16.74 -20.46
CA MET A 48 23.82 16.79 -19.58
C MET A 48 22.90 15.60 -19.85
N LYS A 49 22.52 15.39 -21.11
CA LYS A 49 21.68 14.28 -21.54
C LYS A 49 22.29 12.93 -21.16
N PHE A 50 23.56 12.71 -21.50
CA PHE A 50 24.27 11.47 -21.19
C PHE A 50 24.15 11.10 -19.71
N TRP A 51 24.48 12.03 -18.81
CA TRP A 51 24.49 11.72 -17.39
C TRP A 51 23.09 11.61 -16.80
N SER A 52 22.18 12.51 -17.17
CA SER A 52 20.78 12.43 -16.73
C SER A 52 20.15 11.08 -17.11
N GLU A 53 20.33 10.63 -18.35
CA GLU A 53 19.78 9.34 -18.81
C GLU A 53 20.49 8.15 -18.16
N THR A 54 21.83 8.19 -18.05
CA THR A 54 22.61 7.10 -17.45
C THR A 54 22.27 6.90 -15.97
N ILE A 55 22.14 7.98 -15.20
CA ILE A 55 21.79 7.91 -13.77
C ILE A 55 20.40 7.30 -13.59
N ILE A 56 19.41 7.77 -14.34
CA ILE A 56 18.03 7.30 -14.21
C ILE A 56 17.90 5.85 -14.66
N THR A 57 18.50 5.49 -15.79
CA THR A 57 18.51 4.10 -16.28
C THR A 57 19.17 3.17 -15.27
N TYR A 58 20.29 3.60 -14.68
CA TYR A 58 20.94 2.85 -13.61
C TYR A 58 20.00 2.64 -12.42
N CYS A 59 19.34 3.70 -11.95
CA CYS A 59 18.39 3.59 -10.83
C CYS A 59 17.24 2.64 -11.16
N GLU A 60 16.69 2.72 -12.37
CA GLU A 60 15.62 1.85 -12.82
C GLU A 60 16.02 0.38 -12.83
N ASP A 61 17.18 0.07 -13.43
CA ASP A 61 17.72 -1.29 -13.53
C ASP A 61 17.97 -1.94 -12.16
N HIS A 62 18.25 -1.12 -11.14
CA HIS A 62 18.55 -1.57 -9.78
C HIS A 62 17.36 -1.38 -8.83
N GLY A 63 16.21 -0.93 -9.32
CA GLY A 63 15.00 -0.72 -8.52
C GLY A 63 15.10 0.42 -7.49
N LEU A 64 15.99 1.39 -7.71
CA LEU A 64 16.18 2.54 -6.83
C LEU A 64 15.16 3.64 -7.14
N LEU A 65 14.37 4.04 -6.14
CA LEU A 65 13.44 5.17 -6.23
C LEU A 65 13.98 6.46 -5.61
N GLN A 66 15.12 6.36 -4.93
CA GLN A 66 15.83 7.47 -4.31
C GLN A 66 17.32 7.40 -4.63
N ILE A 67 17.96 8.56 -4.65
CA ILE A 67 19.39 8.66 -4.88
C ILE A 67 20.03 9.88 -4.22
N ASP A 68 21.32 9.75 -3.93
CA ASP A 68 22.19 10.84 -3.50
C ASP A 68 23.46 10.88 -4.39
N ILE A 69 24.15 12.02 -4.36
CA ILE A 69 25.39 12.23 -5.12
C ILE A 69 26.50 11.23 -4.69
N PRO A 70 26.76 10.98 -3.40
CA PRO A 70 27.79 10.02 -2.98
C PRO A 70 27.62 8.61 -3.56
N THR A 71 26.38 8.13 -3.68
CA THR A 71 26.05 6.83 -4.27
C THR A 71 26.44 6.80 -5.74
N ILE A 72 26.11 7.85 -6.50
CA ILE A 72 26.51 7.96 -7.93
C ILE A 72 28.03 8.08 -8.08
N VAL A 73 28.69 8.90 -7.25
CA VAL A 73 30.16 9.03 -7.25
C VAL A 73 30.84 7.68 -7.01
N SER A 74 30.35 6.92 -6.04
CA SER A 74 30.87 5.58 -5.73
C SER A 74 30.65 4.62 -6.90
N ARG A 75 29.44 4.61 -7.46
CA ARG A 75 29.04 3.65 -8.47
C ARG A 75 29.69 3.87 -9.83
N PHE A 76 29.82 5.13 -10.25
CA PHE A 76 30.39 5.53 -11.53
C PHE A 76 31.89 5.86 -11.45
N ARG A 77 32.58 5.37 -10.42
CA ARG A 77 34.04 5.48 -10.33
C ARG A 77 34.69 4.59 -11.40
N ARG A 78 35.55 5.20 -12.21
CA ARG A 78 36.25 4.54 -13.32
C ARG A 78 37.73 4.91 -13.29
N LYS A 79 38.63 3.91 -13.30
CA LYS A 79 40.10 4.12 -13.32
C LYS A 79 40.58 5.14 -12.27
N GLY A 80 39.99 5.09 -11.07
CA GLY A 80 40.29 6.01 -9.97
C GLY A 80 39.67 7.42 -10.08
N LYS A 81 39.03 7.76 -11.21
CA LYS A 81 38.33 9.04 -11.43
C LYS A 81 36.84 8.89 -11.10
N SER A 82 36.19 10.01 -10.76
CA SER A 82 34.73 10.10 -10.57
C SER A 82 34.17 11.30 -11.35
N PRO A 83 32.87 11.29 -11.67
CA PRO A 83 32.23 12.40 -12.37
C PRO A 83 32.21 13.64 -11.47
N LYS A 84 32.82 14.74 -11.92
CA LYS A 84 32.91 16.01 -11.18
C LYS A 84 31.76 16.95 -11.45
N CYS A 85 30.87 16.60 -12.38
CA CYS A 85 29.80 17.44 -12.90
C CYS A 85 28.41 17.12 -12.32
N LEU A 86 28.35 16.24 -11.31
CA LEU A 86 27.09 15.71 -10.78
C LEU A 86 26.23 16.75 -10.09
N ASP A 87 26.85 17.73 -9.45
CA ASP A 87 26.19 18.92 -8.89
C ASP A 87 25.27 19.58 -9.92
N LYS A 88 25.82 19.91 -11.10
CA LYS A 88 25.07 20.57 -12.17
C LYS A 88 23.98 19.69 -12.76
N ILE A 89 24.22 18.38 -12.82
CA ILE A 89 23.23 17.41 -13.32
C ILE A 89 22.06 17.31 -12.33
N PHE A 90 22.33 17.23 -11.03
CA PHE A 90 21.29 17.20 -10.01
C PHE A 90 20.51 18.52 -9.98
N GLU A 91 21.19 19.67 -10.05
CA GLU A 91 20.52 20.99 -10.18
C GLU A 91 19.54 21.03 -11.36
N GLU A 92 19.96 20.54 -12.53
CA GLU A 92 19.10 20.52 -13.72
C GLU A 92 17.93 19.53 -13.56
N LEU A 93 18.17 18.33 -13.02
CA LEU A 93 17.11 17.36 -12.75
C LEU A 93 16.10 17.85 -11.70
N ILE A 94 16.55 18.61 -10.69
CA ILE A 94 15.69 19.28 -9.71
C ILE A 94 14.87 20.38 -10.39
N LYS A 95 15.51 21.21 -11.22
CA LYS A 95 14.83 22.26 -11.99
C LYS A 95 13.77 21.70 -12.93
N GLN A 96 14.00 20.51 -13.48
CA GLN A 96 13.04 19.78 -14.32
C GLN A 96 11.97 19.02 -13.52
N ASN A 97 11.97 19.11 -12.18
CA ASN A 97 11.07 18.36 -11.28
C ASN A 97 11.16 16.83 -11.45
N ARG A 98 12.32 16.33 -11.91
CA ARG A 98 12.61 14.89 -12.02
C ARG A 98 13.22 14.33 -10.74
N LEU A 99 14.00 15.15 -10.05
CA LEU A 99 14.48 14.90 -8.69
C LEU A 99 13.79 15.84 -7.72
N ILE A 100 13.26 15.28 -6.63
CA ILE A 100 12.60 16.06 -5.57
C ILE A 100 13.27 15.69 -4.24
N PRO A 101 13.71 16.64 -3.42
CA PRO A 101 14.14 16.36 -2.06
C PRO A 101 13.16 15.44 -1.32
N THR A 102 13.67 14.41 -0.66
CA THR A 102 12.82 13.41 0.02
C THR A 102 11.89 14.05 1.05
N ASN A 103 12.39 15.05 1.78
CA ASN A 103 11.60 15.79 2.74
C ASN A 103 10.48 16.57 2.04
N ASP A 104 10.75 17.26 0.93
CA ASP A 104 9.72 18.01 0.19
C ASP A 104 8.66 17.08 -0.43
N TYR A 105 9.10 15.93 -0.94
CA TYR A 105 8.23 14.92 -1.52
C TYR A 105 7.19 14.40 -0.51
N THR A 106 7.62 14.18 0.73
CA THR A 106 6.79 13.58 1.80
C THR A 106 6.08 14.61 2.68
N SER A 107 6.64 15.82 2.86
CA SER A 107 6.08 16.88 3.73
C SER A 107 4.80 17.50 3.20
N SER A 108 4.61 17.51 1.87
CA SER A 108 3.35 17.96 1.24
C SER A 108 2.13 17.12 1.64
N GLN A 109 2.36 15.97 2.27
CA GLN A 109 1.34 14.98 2.66
C GLN A 109 1.44 14.64 4.14
N GLN A 110 1.36 15.62 5.03
CA GLN A 110 0.92 15.39 6.42
C GLN A 110 -0.56 14.90 6.47
N SER A 111 -0.93 13.99 5.58
CA SER A 111 -2.07 13.10 5.70
C SER A 111 -1.85 12.16 6.89
N SER A 112 -2.86 12.09 7.75
CA SER A 112 -2.94 11.35 9.03
C SER A 112 -2.50 9.87 8.98
N TRP A 113 -2.25 9.30 7.79
CA TRP A 113 -1.74 7.95 7.64
C TRP A 113 -0.20 7.86 7.63
N LEU A 114 0.56 8.93 7.33
CA LEU A 114 2.03 8.86 7.44
C LEU A 114 2.52 8.98 8.89
N SER A 115 1.72 9.63 9.76
CA SER A 115 2.04 9.80 11.18
C SER A 115 2.11 8.47 11.96
N TRP A 116 1.40 7.41 11.57
CA TRP A 116 1.51 6.12 12.25
C TRP A 116 2.65 5.23 11.70
N THR A 117 3.07 5.38 10.44
CA THR A 117 4.22 4.63 9.88
C THR A 117 5.56 5.26 10.24
N PHE A 118 5.63 6.60 10.30
CA PHE A 118 6.86 7.33 10.60
C PHE A 118 7.16 7.49 12.10
N ASN A 119 6.31 7.01 13.01
CA ASN A 119 6.58 7.03 14.45
C ASN A 119 7.81 6.21 14.92
N LYS A 120 8.56 5.59 13.99
CA LYS A 120 9.89 5.02 14.27
C LYS A 120 11.08 5.82 13.72
N LEU A 121 10.87 6.85 12.90
CA LEU A 121 11.96 7.67 12.32
C LEU A 121 11.66 9.18 12.25
N ALA A 122 10.52 9.64 12.76
CA ALA A 122 10.26 11.06 12.92
C ALA A 122 10.95 11.57 14.19
N SER A 123 12.13 12.16 14.04
CA SER A 123 12.51 13.23 14.96
C SER A 123 11.44 14.33 14.84
N PRO A 124 10.78 14.73 15.94
CA PRO A 124 9.95 15.92 15.90
C PRO A 124 10.87 17.13 15.69
N LEU A 125 10.36 18.16 15.01
CA LEU A 125 10.95 19.50 14.80
C LEU A 125 11.75 19.70 13.50
N THR A 126 11.09 20.21 12.44
CA THR A 126 11.69 21.15 11.46
C THR A 126 10.63 22.06 10.82
N GLY A 127 9.65 22.52 11.60
CA GLY A 127 8.97 23.78 11.29
C GLY A 127 9.85 24.92 11.81
N TRP A 128 10.44 25.71 10.90
CA TRP A 128 11.19 26.95 11.19
C TRP A 128 12.69 26.83 11.55
N MET A 129 13.48 26.10 10.76
CA MET A 129 14.88 26.50 10.48
C MET A 129 15.39 25.81 9.21
N SER A 130 15.11 26.38 8.03
CA SER A 130 15.69 25.91 6.77
C SER A 130 17.15 26.36 6.67
N THR A 131 18.04 25.71 7.42
CA THR A 131 19.43 25.60 6.95
C THR A 131 19.37 24.74 5.69
N LYS A 132 19.55 25.34 4.50
CA LYS A 132 19.62 24.60 3.24
C LYS A 132 20.67 23.51 3.38
N THR A 133 20.24 22.25 3.42
CA THR A 133 21.15 21.11 3.34
C THR A 133 21.92 21.22 2.03
N PRO A 134 23.26 21.10 2.05
CA PRO A 134 24.02 21.04 0.81
C PRO A 134 23.50 19.89 -0.06
N ILE A 135 23.41 20.11 -1.37
CA ILE A 135 22.89 19.13 -2.34
C ILE A 135 23.66 17.81 -2.24
N GLU A 136 24.95 17.87 -1.86
CA GLU A 136 25.82 16.70 -1.72
C GLU A 136 25.45 15.76 -0.56
N GLN A 137 24.63 16.23 0.39
CA GLN A 137 24.20 15.46 1.57
C GLN A 137 22.71 15.10 1.53
N GLU A 138 22.01 15.51 0.48
CA GLU A 138 20.57 15.36 0.35
C GLU A 138 20.19 14.12 -0.45
N VAL A 139 19.07 13.50 -0.08
CA VAL A 139 18.50 12.33 -0.77
C VAL A 139 17.31 12.78 -1.60
N PHE A 140 17.33 12.46 -2.88
CA PHE A 140 16.34 12.87 -3.85
C PHE A 140 15.48 11.68 -4.28
N VAL A 141 14.16 11.89 -4.31
CA VAL A 141 13.20 10.98 -4.92
C VAL A 141 13.24 11.16 -6.43
N ILE A 142 13.32 10.04 -7.16
CA ILE A 142 13.31 10.01 -8.62
C ILE A 142 11.84 9.94 -9.07
N LYS A 143 11.24 11.11 -9.33
CA LYS A 143 9.80 11.25 -9.55
C LYS A 143 9.29 10.32 -10.65
N GLU A 144 9.96 10.29 -11.80
CA GLU A 144 9.53 9.49 -12.96
C GLU A 144 9.51 7.98 -12.69
N LEU A 145 10.44 7.47 -11.87
CA LEU A 145 10.45 6.05 -11.48
C LEU A 145 9.35 5.76 -10.46
N VAL A 146 9.12 6.66 -9.50
CA VAL A 146 8.00 6.51 -8.56
C VAL A 146 6.67 6.53 -9.31
N ASP A 147 6.47 7.47 -10.23
CA ASP A 147 5.25 7.59 -11.04
C ASP A 147 5.03 6.33 -11.89
N LYS A 148 6.09 5.80 -12.53
CA LYS A 148 6.04 4.53 -13.27
C LYS A 148 5.62 3.36 -12.39
N LYS A 149 6.18 3.25 -11.18
CA LYS A 149 5.85 2.16 -10.25
C LYS A 149 4.46 2.32 -9.64
N ALA A 150 4.06 3.55 -9.32
CA ALA A 150 2.71 3.89 -8.87
C ALA A 150 1.66 3.49 -9.90
N GLN A 151 1.92 3.75 -11.18
CA GLN A 151 1.05 3.32 -12.27
C GLN A 151 0.92 1.79 -12.33
N GLN A 152 2.02 1.04 -12.23
CA GLN A 152 2.00 -0.44 -12.19
C GLN A 152 1.14 -0.99 -11.04
N VAL A 153 1.19 -0.34 -9.86
CA VAL A 153 0.34 -0.70 -8.71
C VAL A 153 -1.13 -0.49 -9.03
N ILE A 154 -1.49 0.67 -9.61
CA ILE A 154 -2.88 0.94 -10.01
C ILE A 154 -3.38 -0.04 -11.07
N GLU A 155 -2.59 -0.32 -12.10
CA GLU A 155 -2.92 -1.29 -13.14
C GLU A 155 -3.15 -2.68 -12.56
N THR A 156 -2.32 -3.10 -11.60
CA THR A 156 -2.49 -4.38 -10.90
C THR A 156 -3.78 -4.40 -10.08
N LEU A 157 -4.11 -3.32 -9.37
CA LEU A 157 -5.37 -3.24 -8.63
C LEU A 157 -6.57 -3.26 -9.57
N GLN A 158 -6.54 -2.48 -10.65
CA GLN A 158 -7.60 -2.41 -11.65
C GLN A 158 -7.80 -3.72 -12.41
N SER A 159 -6.74 -4.52 -12.62
CA SER A 159 -6.87 -5.84 -13.24
C SER A 159 -7.70 -6.84 -12.42
N ASN A 160 -7.88 -6.58 -11.12
CA ASN A 160 -8.70 -7.40 -10.22
C ASN A 160 -10.11 -6.83 -10.01
N VAL A 161 -10.48 -5.75 -10.70
CA VAL A 161 -11.81 -5.12 -10.60
C VAL A 161 -12.76 -5.82 -11.56
N TYR A 162 -13.81 -6.45 -11.01
CA TYR A 162 -14.90 -7.03 -11.80
C TYR A 162 -16.12 -6.10 -11.82
N VAL A 163 -16.43 -5.48 -10.67
CA VAL A 163 -17.50 -4.50 -10.50
C VAL A 163 -16.91 -3.17 -10.03
N PRO A 164 -16.72 -2.19 -10.93
CA PRO A 164 -16.07 -0.91 -10.61
C PRO A 164 -16.71 -0.15 -9.44
N THR A 165 -18.01 -0.33 -9.22
CA THR A 165 -18.78 0.30 -8.14
C THR A 165 -18.33 -0.16 -6.74
N PHE A 166 -17.77 -1.37 -6.59
CA PHE A 166 -17.48 -1.98 -5.28
C PHE A 166 -16.05 -2.50 -5.12
N ASP A 167 -15.36 -2.79 -6.22
CA ASP A 167 -14.04 -3.44 -6.15
C ASP A 167 -12.88 -2.44 -6.13
N CYS A 168 -13.19 -1.14 -6.24
CA CYS A 168 -12.20 -0.07 -6.14
C CYS A 168 -11.79 0.26 -4.70
N VAL A 169 -12.28 -0.48 -3.71
CA VAL A 169 -11.87 -0.35 -2.31
C VAL A 169 -11.38 -1.67 -1.76
N VAL A 170 -10.17 -1.65 -1.19
CA VAL A 170 -9.49 -2.84 -0.65
C VAL A 170 -8.97 -2.60 0.75
N SER A 171 -8.70 -3.68 1.48
CA SER A 171 -8.01 -3.58 2.77
C SER A 171 -6.61 -2.96 2.58
N PHE A 172 -6.12 -2.25 3.59
CA PHE A 172 -4.76 -1.69 3.54
C PHE A 172 -3.69 -2.79 3.34
N ASN A 173 -3.87 -3.97 3.95
CA ASN A 173 -2.93 -5.07 3.79
C ASN A 173 -2.91 -5.61 2.35
N SER A 174 -4.09 -5.81 1.75
CA SER A 174 -4.22 -6.24 0.35
C SER A 174 -3.57 -5.24 -0.62
N PHE A 175 -3.70 -3.94 -0.32
CA PHE A 175 -3.03 -2.89 -1.08
C PHE A 175 -1.50 -2.97 -0.94
N ILE A 176 -0.97 -3.13 0.27
CA ILE A 176 0.49 -3.31 0.49
C ILE A 176 1.01 -4.57 -0.22
N ASP A 177 0.24 -5.66 -0.21
CA ASP A 177 0.60 -6.88 -0.93
C ASP A 177 0.55 -6.70 -2.46
N ALA A 178 -0.33 -5.84 -2.98
CA ALA A 178 -0.28 -5.41 -4.38
C ALA A 178 1.00 -4.61 -4.68
N CYS A 179 1.39 -3.67 -3.81
CA CYS A 179 2.65 -2.94 -3.94
C CYS A 179 3.86 -3.87 -3.98
N ARG A 180 3.93 -4.86 -3.08
CA ARG A 180 5.01 -5.86 -3.03
C ARG A 180 5.07 -6.79 -4.24
N ARG A 181 3.94 -7.03 -4.90
CA ARG A 181 3.87 -7.85 -6.13
C ARG A 181 4.39 -7.10 -7.36
N CYS A 182 4.25 -5.77 -7.39
CA CYS A 182 4.67 -4.95 -8.53
C CYS A 182 6.19 -4.74 -8.60
N ALA A 183 6.90 -4.82 -7.47
CA ALA A 183 8.34 -5.07 -7.43
C ALA A 183 8.79 -5.47 -6.02
N LEU A 184 10.00 -6.03 -5.94
CA LEU A 184 10.74 -6.26 -4.70
C LEU A 184 11.22 -4.93 -4.12
N PHE A 185 10.29 -4.17 -3.52
CA PHE A 185 10.56 -2.90 -2.87
C PHE A 185 10.86 -3.08 -1.39
N ASP A 186 11.75 -2.25 -0.86
CA ASP A 186 11.87 -2.04 0.58
C ASP A 186 10.69 -1.18 1.10
N GLU A 187 10.53 -1.13 2.43
CA GLU A 187 9.43 -0.36 3.04
C GLU A 187 9.47 1.13 2.67
N ASN A 188 10.67 1.70 2.50
CA ASN A 188 10.85 3.10 2.10
C ASN A 188 10.30 3.34 0.69
N SER A 189 10.65 2.49 -0.27
CA SER A 189 10.15 2.57 -1.64
C SER A 189 8.63 2.44 -1.71
N ILE A 190 8.04 1.55 -0.91
CA ILE A 190 6.58 1.44 -0.79
C ILE A 190 6.00 2.78 -0.30
N ASN A 191 6.55 3.37 0.77
CA ASN A 191 6.06 4.64 1.29
C ASN A 191 6.10 5.76 0.24
N LEU A 192 7.16 5.85 -0.57
CA LEU A 192 7.26 6.83 -1.65
C LEU A 192 6.19 6.63 -2.73
N ILE A 193 5.92 5.38 -3.09
CA ILE A 193 4.86 5.04 -4.05
C ILE A 193 3.50 5.47 -3.51
N ILE A 194 3.20 5.14 -2.24
CA ILE A 194 1.93 5.55 -1.61
C ILE A 194 1.82 7.08 -1.57
N SER A 195 2.91 7.77 -1.22
CA SER A 195 2.94 9.23 -1.25
C SER A 195 2.70 9.77 -2.66
N GLY A 196 3.31 9.20 -3.69
CA GLY A 196 3.04 9.60 -5.09
C GLY A 196 1.56 9.43 -5.45
N LEU A 197 1.00 8.27 -5.14
CA LEU A 197 -0.40 7.95 -5.40
C LEU A 197 -1.39 8.89 -4.70
N ILE A 198 -1.10 9.34 -3.48
CA ILE A 198 -1.96 10.28 -2.75
C ILE A 198 -1.85 11.69 -3.33
N ARG A 199 -0.62 12.18 -3.57
CA ARG A 199 -0.39 13.49 -4.21
C ARG A 199 -1.16 13.60 -5.52
N ASP A 200 -1.07 12.55 -6.32
CA ASP A 200 -1.64 12.51 -7.67
C ASP A 200 -3.12 12.10 -7.64
N LYS A 201 -3.74 12.03 -6.45
CA LYS A 201 -5.15 11.68 -6.21
C LYS A 201 -5.57 10.37 -6.87
N LYS A 202 -4.65 9.39 -6.92
CA LYS A 202 -4.90 8.04 -7.44
C LYS A 202 -5.43 7.10 -6.38
N ILE A 203 -5.16 7.39 -5.10
CA ILE A 203 -5.71 6.65 -3.98
C ILE A 203 -6.20 7.60 -2.88
N LEU A 204 -7.14 7.09 -2.09
CA LEU A 204 -7.62 7.67 -0.84
C LEU A 204 -7.47 6.61 0.25
N ILE A 205 -6.81 6.97 1.34
CA ILE A 205 -6.70 6.13 2.52
C ILE A 205 -7.73 6.60 3.53
N ASP A 206 -8.56 5.69 4.01
CA ASP A 206 -9.62 6.01 4.95
C ASP A 206 -9.76 4.91 6.01
N TYR A 207 -10.61 5.17 7.01
CA TYR A 207 -10.96 4.26 8.07
C TYR A 207 -12.46 3.98 8.07
N VAL A 208 -12.79 2.71 8.02
CA VAL A 208 -14.14 2.18 7.88
C VAL A 208 -14.57 1.46 9.17
N GLY A 209 -15.88 1.41 9.39
CA GLY A 209 -16.56 0.73 10.50
C GLY A 209 -16.89 1.62 11.69
N ASP A 210 -17.76 1.13 12.57
CA ASP A 210 -18.36 1.87 13.69
C ASP A 210 -17.31 2.52 14.61
N THR A 211 -16.15 1.88 14.75
CA THR A 211 -15.03 2.39 15.56
C THR A 211 -13.92 3.06 14.74
N LYS A 212 -14.09 3.19 13.42
CA LYS A 212 -13.08 3.68 12.45
C LYS A 212 -11.72 3.00 12.63
N ASN A 213 -11.73 1.71 12.91
CA ASN A 213 -10.52 0.94 13.16
C ASN A 213 -10.05 0.11 11.95
N VAL A 214 -10.88 -0.01 10.90
CA VAL A 214 -10.52 -0.79 9.71
C VAL A 214 -9.92 0.13 8.67
N LYS A 215 -8.62 0.00 8.44
CA LYS A 215 -7.92 0.83 7.47
C LYS A 215 -8.11 0.28 6.05
N VAL A 216 -8.60 1.13 5.14
CA VAL A 216 -8.87 0.78 3.75
C VAL A 216 -8.17 1.73 2.78
N VAL A 217 -8.06 1.29 1.53
CA VAL A 217 -7.55 2.09 0.42
C VAL A 217 -8.55 2.02 -0.71
N LYS A 218 -9.14 3.17 -1.05
CA LYS A 218 -9.88 3.36 -2.30
C LYS A 218 -8.90 3.80 -3.38
N PHE A 219 -8.96 3.19 -4.55
CA PHE A 219 -8.13 3.55 -5.69
C PHE A 219 -8.99 4.02 -6.87
N VAL A 220 -8.36 4.71 -7.80
CA VAL A 220 -9.01 5.26 -8.98
C VAL A 220 -9.63 4.15 -9.84
N ALA A 221 -10.91 4.30 -10.20
CA ALA A 221 -11.62 3.34 -11.02
C ALA A 221 -11.12 3.38 -12.49
N PRO A 222 -11.20 2.27 -13.24
CA PRO A 222 -10.87 2.27 -14.67
C PRO A 222 -11.63 3.39 -15.42
N GLY A 223 -10.93 4.14 -16.26
CA GLY A 223 -11.53 5.25 -17.02
C GLY A 223 -11.71 6.57 -16.25
N THR A 224 -11.33 6.63 -14.98
CA THR A 224 -11.36 7.87 -14.18
C THR A 224 -9.95 8.42 -13.92
N SER A 225 -9.82 9.75 -13.80
CA SER A 225 -8.51 10.38 -13.58
C SER A 225 -8.14 10.52 -12.11
N ASN A 226 -9.13 10.74 -11.24
CA ASN A 226 -8.95 10.99 -9.81
C ASN A 226 -9.88 10.11 -8.99
N VAL A 227 -9.38 9.61 -7.87
CA VAL A 227 -10.15 8.87 -6.87
C VAL A 227 -11.27 9.74 -6.32
N GLN A 228 -12.45 9.15 -6.15
CA GLN A 228 -13.60 9.79 -5.50
C GLN A 228 -13.66 9.39 -4.02
N PRO A 229 -14.31 10.19 -3.15
CA PRO A 229 -14.58 9.79 -1.77
C PRO A 229 -15.28 8.43 -1.69
N ILE A 230 -15.08 7.70 -0.60
CA ILE A 230 -15.80 6.46 -0.34
C ILE A 230 -17.28 6.80 -0.15
N THR A 231 -18.14 6.17 -0.94
CA THR A 231 -19.59 6.31 -0.82
C THR A 231 -20.10 5.45 0.32
N GLU A 232 -21.29 5.80 0.84
CA GLU A 232 -21.93 5.03 1.92
C GLU A 232 -22.13 3.56 1.52
N ILE A 233 -22.53 3.30 0.27
CA ILE A 233 -22.75 1.94 -0.24
C ILE A 233 -21.42 1.16 -0.29
N GLU A 234 -20.32 1.77 -0.75
CA GLU A 234 -19.00 1.13 -0.73
C GLU A 234 -18.56 0.81 0.71
N ASN A 235 -18.75 1.75 1.64
CA ASN A 235 -18.45 1.57 3.06
C ASN A 235 -19.21 0.36 3.64
N SER A 236 -20.50 0.26 3.34
CA SER A 236 -21.36 -0.86 3.70
C SER A 236 -20.90 -2.21 3.14
N VAL A 237 -20.55 -2.29 1.86
CA VAL A 237 -20.06 -3.52 1.23
C VAL A 237 -18.73 -3.96 1.85
N LEU A 238 -17.85 -3.01 2.15
CA LEU A 238 -16.59 -3.29 2.86
C LEU A 238 -16.84 -3.85 4.25
N LEU A 239 -17.81 -3.33 4.99
CA LEU A 239 -18.17 -3.84 6.32
C LEU A 239 -18.69 -5.28 6.27
N LEU A 240 -19.49 -5.62 5.26
CA LEU A 240 -19.97 -6.99 5.04
C LEU A 240 -18.81 -7.93 4.71
N ARG A 241 -17.93 -7.54 3.78
CA ARG A 241 -16.71 -8.31 3.41
C ARG A 241 -15.80 -8.52 4.62
N HIS A 242 -15.54 -7.46 5.39
CA HIS A 242 -14.70 -7.53 6.58
C HIS A 242 -15.32 -8.41 7.69
N SER A 243 -16.64 -8.31 7.90
CA SER A 243 -17.35 -9.15 8.86
C SER A 243 -17.28 -10.63 8.48
N LYS A 244 -17.38 -10.94 7.18
CA LYS A 244 -17.18 -12.28 6.65
C LYS A 244 -15.76 -12.77 6.92
N GLU A 245 -14.72 -12.03 6.54
CA GLU A 245 -13.32 -12.39 6.77
C GLU A 245 -13.03 -12.66 8.26
N ARG A 246 -13.57 -11.84 9.16
CA ARG A 246 -13.43 -12.02 10.60
C ARG A 246 -14.09 -13.31 11.09
N LEU A 247 -15.28 -13.64 10.58
CA LEU A 247 -15.97 -14.89 10.92
C LEU A 247 -15.20 -16.11 10.40
N GLU A 248 -14.66 -16.05 9.18
CA GLU A 248 -13.82 -17.10 8.60
C GLU A 248 -12.53 -17.31 9.41
N GLU A 249 -11.89 -16.24 9.89
CA GLU A 249 -10.72 -16.35 10.77
C GLU A 249 -11.08 -16.98 12.13
N GLN A 250 -12.23 -16.61 12.70
CA GLN A 250 -12.73 -17.23 13.93
C GLN A 250 -13.06 -18.71 13.75
N LEU A 251 -13.63 -19.10 12.61
CA LEU A 251 -13.89 -20.49 12.25
C LEU A 251 -12.59 -21.29 12.18
N LYS A 252 -11.59 -20.79 11.47
CA LYS A 252 -10.26 -21.42 11.40
C LYS A 252 -9.62 -21.63 12.77
N LYS A 253 -9.78 -20.67 13.69
CA LYS A 253 -9.33 -20.81 15.10
C LYS A 253 -10.14 -21.85 15.87
N SER A 254 -11.46 -21.88 15.69
CA SER A 254 -12.33 -22.89 16.30
C SER A 254 -11.98 -24.31 15.83
N ASP A 255 -11.66 -24.50 14.54
CA ASP A 255 -11.24 -25.79 13.99
C ASP A 255 -9.95 -26.30 14.62
N GLN A 256 -8.93 -25.45 14.73
CA GLN A 256 -7.68 -25.76 15.41
C GLN A 256 -7.92 -26.15 16.89
N GLN A 257 -8.84 -25.47 17.58
CA GLN A 257 -9.21 -25.81 18.95
C GLN A 257 -9.93 -27.17 19.04
N ILE A 258 -10.82 -27.48 18.08
CA ILE A 258 -11.54 -28.75 18.01
C ILE A 258 -10.55 -29.91 17.78
N GLU A 259 -9.57 -29.75 16.88
CA GLU A 259 -8.51 -30.74 16.65
C GLU A 259 -7.64 -30.97 17.90
N GLY A 260 -7.30 -29.90 18.61
CA GLY A 260 -6.61 -29.97 19.90
C GLY A 260 -7.40 -30.76 20.94
N LEU A 261 -8.69 -30.45 21.10
CA LEU A 261 -9.58 -31.18 22.02
C LEU A 261 -9.72 -32.65 21.64
N LEU A 262 -9.78 -32.99 20.35
CA LEU A 262 -9.81 -34.39 19.89
C LEU A 262 -8.54 -35.14 20.30
N THR A 263 -7.38 -34.50 20.16
CA THR A 263 -6.09 -35.07 20.57
C THR A 263 -6.05 -35.32 22.08
N ASP A 264 -6.53 -34.36 22.87
CA ASP A 264 -6.60 -34.48 24.33
C ASP A 264 -7.59 -35.55 24.79
N ILE A 265 -8.74 -35.67 24.14
CA ILE A 265 -9.73 -36.72 24.40
C ILE A 265 -9.09 -38.09 24.17
N ARG A 266 -8.42 -38.30 23.04
CA ARG A 266 -7.72 -39.57 22.73
C ARG A 266 -6.68 -39.91 23.80
N ARG A 267 -5.92 -38.91 24.26
CA ARG A 267 -4.92 -39.04 25.34
C ARG A 267 -5.57 -39.45 26.67
N HIS A 268 -6.65 -38.79 27.09
CA HIS A 268 -7.36 -39.13 28.33
C HIS A 268 -8.03 -40.51 28.28
N LEU A 269 -8.54 -40.92 27.11
CA LEU A 269 -9.08 -42.26 26.90
C LEU A 269 -8.00 -43.34 27.00
N LYS A 270 -6.80 -43.11 26.45
CA LYS A 270 -5.65 -44.01 26.59
C LYS A 270 -5.21 -44.17 28.05
N ASN A 271 -5.32 -43.11 28.85
CA ASN A 271 -4.99 -43.10 30.27
C ASN A 271 -6.17 -43.53 31.17
N SER A 272 -7.24 -44.12 30.60
CA SER A 272 -8.45 -44.57 31.30
C SER A 272 -9.20 -43.50 32.10
N ASN A 273 -8.92 -42.20 31.88
CA ASN A 273 -9.58 -41.10 32.57
C ASN A 273 -10.84 -40.65 31.80
N ARG A 274 -11.90 -41.44 31.91
CA ARG A 274 -13.18 -41.23 31.21
C ARG A 274 -13.87 -39.90 31.59
N THR A 275 -13.75 -39.47 32.84
CA THR A 275 -14.39 -38.24 33.34
C THR A 275 -13.78 -36.99 32.69
N ALA A 276 -12.45 -36.94 32.59
CA ALA A 276 -11.76 -35.85 31.89
C ALA A 276 -12.08 -35.85 30.38
N ALA A 277 -12.08 -37.02 29.75
CA ALA A 277 -12.46 -37.17 28.34
C ALA A 277 -13.90 -36.68 28.07
N MET A 278 -14.85 -37.00 28.95
CA MET A 278 -16.24 -36.55 28.84
C MET A 278 -16.38 -35.03 28.96
N LYS A 279 -15.63 -34.38 29.85
CA LYS A 279 -15.63 -32.91 29.99
C LYS A 279 -15.12 -32.23 28.70
N LEU A 280 -14.03 -32.73 28.12
CA LEU A 280 -13.48 -32.21 26.87
C LEU A 280 -14.42 -32.46 25.69
N LEU A 281 -15.10 -33.61 25.65
CA LEU A 281 -16.11 -33.91 24.62
C LEU A 281 -17.29 -32.93 24.66
N ARG A 282 -17.76 -32.54 25.86
CA ARG A 282 -18.79 -31.50 26.00
C ARG A 282 -18.32 -30.15 25.47
N LYS A 283 -17.08 -29.75 25.81
CA LYS A 283 -16.49 -28.51 25.28
C LYS A 283 -16.37 -28.52 23.75
N LYS A 284 -15.93 -29.65 23.17
CA LYS A 284 -15.88 -29.85 21.72
C LYS A 284 -17.27 -29.65 21.09
N LYS A 285 -18.31 -30.32 21.62
CA LYS A 285 -19.67 -30.20 21.08
C LYS A 285 -20.24 -28.78 21.13
N ILE A 286 -19.85 -27.99 22.12
CA ILE A 286 -20.25 -26.57 22.21
C ILE A 286 -19.58 -25.78 21.09
N LEU A 287 -18.25 -25.91 20.94
CA LEU A 287 -17.51 -25.25 19.87
C LEU A 287 -18.01 -25.65 18.48
N GLU A 288 -18.30 -26.93 18.23
CA GLU A 288 -18.86 -27.40 16.96
C GLU A 288 -20.21 -26.74 16.64
N ARG A 289 -21.09 -26.59 17.64
CA ARG A 289 -22.38 -25.90 17.44
C ARG A 289 -22.20 -24.41 17.16
N GLU A 290 -21.21 -23.77 17.77
CA GLU A 290 -20.88 -22.37 17.50
C GLU A 290 -20.29 -22.19 16.10
N SER A 291 -19.42 -23.11 15.65
CA SER A 291 -18.89 -23.11 14.28
C SER A 291 -20.01 -23.21 13.25
N VAL A 292 -20.95 -24.16 13.39
CA VAL A 292 -22.09 -24.30 12.47
C VAL A 292 -22.92 -23.02 12.35
N LYS A 293 -23.11 -22.28 13.47
CA LYS A 293 -23.81 -20.98 13.43
C LYS A 293 -23.03 -19.91 12.66
N LYS A 294 -21.71 -19.86 12.86
CA LYS A 294 -20.82 -18.91 12.16
C LYS A 294 -20.77 -19.22 10.67
N GLU A 295 -20.66 -20.50 10.29
CA GLU A 295 -20.71 -20.97 8.90
C GLU A 295 -22.00 -20.53 8.21
N GLY A 296 -23.16 -20.76 8.83
CA GLY A 296 -24.44 -20.30 8.28
C GLY A 296 -24.52 -18.77 8.13
N THR A 297 -23.83 -18.02 8.99
CA THR A 297 -23.72 -16.56 8.86
C THR A 297 -22.82 -16.16 7.67
N VAL A 298 -21.71 -16.87 7.47
CA VAL A 298 -20.81 -16.68 6.31
C VAL A 298 -21.54 -16.98 5.00
N GLU A 299 -22.29 -18.08 4.92
CA GLU A 299 -23.11 -18.42 3.74
C GLU A 299 -24.16 -17.35 3.43
N HIS A 300 -24.81 -16.82 4.47
CA HIS A 300 -25.75 -15.72 4.32
C HIS A 300 -25.07 -14.46 3.77
N LEU A 301 -23.92 -14.05 4.35
CA LEU A 301 -23.16 -12.90 3.88
C LEU A 301 -22.69 -13.08 2.43
N ASN A 302 -22.27 -14.28 2.04
CA ASN A 302 -21.95 -14.60 0.65
C ASN A 302 -23.14 -14.36 -0.28
N THR A 303 -24.34 -14.83 0.11
CA THR A 303 -25.56 -14.65 -0.68
C THR A 303 -25.88 -13.16 -0.87
N VAL A 304 -25.79 -12.35 0.20
CA VAL A 304 -26.04 -10.91 0.13
C VAL A 304 -25.00 -10.21 -0.76
N LEU A 305 -23.71 -10.53 -0.61
CA LEU A 305 -22.65 -9.95 -1.44
C LEU A 305 -22.85 -10.30 -2.93
N THR A 306 -23.18 -11.55 -3.24
CA THR A 306 -23.50 -11.96 -4.62
C THR A 306 -24.72 -11.23 -5.18
N GLN A 307 -25.76 -11.01 -4.36
CA GLN A 307 -26.92 -10.22 -4.80
C GLN A 307 -26.54 -8.77 -5.09
N ILE A 308 -25.68 -8.15 -4.27
CA ILE A 308 -25.18 -6.79 -4.51
C ILE A 308 -24.37 -6.73 -5.80
N GLU A 309 -23.51 -7.72 -6.05
CA GLU A 309 -22.68 -7.81 -7.27
C GLU A 309 -23.51 -8.03 -8.54
N GLN A 310 -24.64 -8.73 -8.44
CA GLN A 310 -25.54 -9.01 -9.58
C GLN A 310 -26.59 -7.91 -9.84
N THR A 311 -26.70 -6.92 -8.96
CA THR A 311 -27.76 -5.89 -9.04
C THR A 311 -27.19 -4.60 -9.64
N ASP A 312 -27.54 -4.31 -10.90
CA ASP A 312 -27.13 -3.07 -11.60
C ASP A 312 -27.83 -1.78 -11.11
N CYS A 313 -28.69 -1.83 -10.08
CA CYS A 313 -29.57 -0.73 -9.68
C CYS A 313 -29.48 -0.35 -8.19
N SER A 314 -29.13 0.91 -7.90
CA SER A 314 -28.97 1.46 -6.55
C SER A 314 -30.18 1.25 -5.62
N SER A 315 -31.42 1.23 -6.14
CA SER A 315 -32.62 1.04 -5.32
C SER A 315 -32.84 -0.39 -4.81
N LEU A 316 -32.43 -1.40 -5.58
CA LEU A 316 -32.48 -2.80 -5.18
C LEU A 316 -31.29 -3.17 -4.29
N VAL A 317 -30.13 -2.54 -4.52
CA VAL A 317 -28.96 -2.63 -3.63
C VAL A 317 -29.33 -2.16 -2.22
N ILE A 318 -30.05 -1.04 -2.07
CA ILE A 318 -30.50 -0.54 -0.75
C ILE A 318 -31.43 -1.53 -0.04
N ASN A 319 -32.32 -2.23 -0.76
CA ASN A 319 -33.25 -3.20 -0.17
C ASN A 319 -32.56 -4.52 0.22
N ALA A 320 -31.69 -5.05 -0.66
CA ALA A 320 -30.85 -6.22 -0.35
C ALA A 320 -29.91 -5.92 0.82
N TYR A 321 -29.35 -4.71 0.85
CA TYR A 321 -28.54 -4.17 1.94
C TYR A 321 -29.31 -4.03 3.26
N SER A 322 -30.48 -3.37 3.25
CA SER A 322 -31.32 -3.17 4.44
C SER A 322 -31.70 -4.51 5.07
N SER A 323 -32.02 -5.50 4.23
CA SER A 323 -32.34 -6.86 4.66
C SER A 323 -31.12 -7.56 5.27
N GLY A 324 -29.94 -7.43 4.67
CA GLY A 324 -28.69 -8.02 5.15
C GLY A 324 -28.19 -7.41 6.47
N VAL A 325 -28.28 -6.09 6.62
CA VAL A 325 -27.93 -5.39 7.87
C VAL A 325 -28.89 -5.72 8.99
N GLN A 326 -30.20 -5.74 8.75
CA GLN A 326 -31.18 -6.12 9.77
C GLN A 326 -31.01 -7.59 10.19
N ALA A 327 -30.78 -8.50 9.24
CA ALA A 327 -30.51 -9.91 9.55
C ALA A 327 -29.18 -10.10 10.31
N HIS A 328 -28.14 -9.34 9.97
CA HIS A 328 -26.86 -9.33 10.70
C HIS A 328 -27.02 -8.80 12.13
N LYS A 329 -27.79 -7.71 12.32
CA LYS A 329 -28.14 -7.14 13.64
C LYS A 329 -28.90 -8.15 14.51
N GLU A 330 -29.85 -8.89 13.95
CA GLU A 330 -30.55 -9.95 14.68
C GLU A 330 -29.65 -11.12 15.07
N LEU A 331 -28.70 -11.50 14.20
CA LEU A 331 -27.73 -12.56 14.45
C LEU A 331 -26.69 -12.17 15.51
N LEU A 332 -26.16 -10.95 15.48
CA LEU A 332 -25.25 -10.43 16.51
C LEU A 332 -25.95 -10.37 17.88
N ARG A 333 -27.19 -9.87 17.91
CA ARG A 333 -28.01 -9.80 19.13
C ARG A 333 -28.36 -11.19 19.68
N LYS A 334 -28.64 -12.18 18.82
CA LYS A 334 -28.87 -13.58 19.22
C LYS A 334 -27.62 -14.30 19.73
N ASN A 335 -26.43 -13.83 19.36
CA ASN A 335 -25.15 -14.47 19.69
C ASN A 335 -24.34 -13.74 20.79
N GLY A 336 -24.93 -12.73 21.45
CA GLY A 336 -24.37 -12.14 22.68
C GLY A 336 -23.15 -11.24 22.50
N LEU A 337 -22.94 -10.70 21.29
CA LEU A 337 -21.93 -9.64 21.04
C LEU A 337 -22.58 -8.28 21.31
N THR A 338 -21.83 -7.37 21.95
CA THR A 338 -22.34 -6.26 22.77
C THR A 338 -23.29 -5.27 22.07
N PRO A 339 -24.28 -4.70 22.80
CA PRO A 339 -25.35 -3.85 22.25
C PRO A 339 -24.94 -2.42 21.88
N ASP A 340 -23.80 -1.94 22.38
CA ASP A 340 -23.47 -0.50 22.35
C ASP A 340 -23.10 0.04 20.95
N ALA A 341 -22.76 -0.84 20.00
CA ALA A 341 -22.54 -0.46 18.59
C ALA A 341 -23.83 -0.44 17.76
N VAL A 342 -24.94 -0.94 18.32
CA VAL A 342 -26.19 -1.21 17.58
C VAL A 342 -27.17 -0.04 17.63
N GLU A 343 -27.11 0.81 18.66
CA GLU A 343 -27.99 1.98 18.82
C GLU A 343 -27.60 3.14 17.88
N ASP A 344 -26.31 3.45 17.73
CA ASP A 344 -25.86 4.58 16.88
C ASP A 344 -26.06 4.30 15.37
N MET A 345 -25.98 3.03 14.93
CA MET A 345 -26.21 2.62 13.53
C MET A 345 -27.70 2.57 13.14
N ILE A 346 -28.63 2.81 14.08
CA ILE A 346 -30.08 2.87 13.81
C ILE A 346 -30.51 4.31 13.49
N ASP A 347 -29.86 5.30 14.10
CA ASP A 347 -30.16 6.71 13.85
C ASP A 347 -29.75 7.12 12.41
N GLU A 348 -28.63 6.61 11.90
CA GLU A 348 -28.14 6.92 10.54
C GLU A 348 -29.00 6.34 9.41
N VAL A 349 -29.51 5.10 9.56
CA VAL A 349 -30.37 4.44 8.55
C VAL A 349 -31.77 5.08 8.49
N HIS A 350 -32.26 5.60 9.62
CA HIS A 350 -33.53 6.31 9.66
C HIS A 350 -33.44 7.69 8.96
N ASP A 351 -32.28 8.35 8.99
CA ASP A 351 -32.03 9.62 8.32
C ASP A 351 -31.88 9.49 6.79
N VAL A 352 -31.26 8.42 6.29
CA VAL A 352 -31.16 8.13 4.84
C VAL A 352 -32.55 7.95 4.21
N ARG A 353 -33.47 7.29 4.92
CA ARG A 353 -34.87 7.15 4.47
C ARG A 353 -35.62 8.48 4.51
N ARG A 354 -35.21 9.43 5.35
CA ARG A 354 -35.86 10.74 5.47
C ARG A 354 -35.41 11.72 4.39
N PHE A 355 -34.14 11.67 3.98
CA PHE A 355 -33.55 12.55 2.97
C PHE A 355 -33.91 12.20 1.51
N ILE A 356 -34.27 10.95 1.22
CA ILE A 356 -34.60 10.49 -0.15
C ILE A 356 -36.09 10.63 -0.47
N PHE A 357 -36.94 10.73 0.56
CA PHE A 357 -38.40 10.90 0.41
C PHE A 357 -38.89 12.32 0.76
N SER A 358 -37.97 13.27 0.94
CA SER A 358 -38.19 14.73 0.95
C SER A 358 -37.56 15.35 -0.28
#